data_AF-A0A3D4IT13-F1
#
_entry.id   AF-A0A3D4IT13-F1
#
_cell.length_a   1.000
_cell.length_b   1.000
_cell.length_c   1.000
_cell.angle_alpha   90.00
_cell.angle_beta   90.00
_cell.angle_gamma   90.00
#
_symmetry.space_group_name_H-M   'P 1'
#
loop_
_entity.id
_entity.type
_entity.pdbx_description
1 polymer ?
#
loop_
_entity_poly.entity_id
_entity_poly.type
_entity_poly.pdbx_seq_one_letter_code
_entity_poly.pdbx_strand_id
1 'polypeptide(L)'
;MRTTPSDERCAQLGDADYLKNARAEARAYINQLLRVYGANPPGTRFACVRCPHDFGTYLDIRFYYDDEDQCHLKYMMDMETGCEKWDEVALEEVEEKDYELEKNRI
;
A
#
# COMPACT_ATOMS: atom_id res chain seq x y z
N MET A 1 -3.80 5.11 -5.76
CA MET A 1 -4.40 3.84 -5.30
C MET A 1 -4.17 3.75 -3.80
N ARG A 2 -5.22 3.51 -3.01
CA ARG A 2 -5.16 3.50 -1.53
C ARG A 2 -4.05 2.64 -0.92
N THR A 3 -3.68 2.88 0.33
CA THR A 3 -2.63 2.14 1.06
C THR A 3 -3.10 0.83 1.69
N THR A 4 -4.40 0.51 1.67
CA THR A 4 -5.00 -0.68 2.31
C THR A 4 -5.99 -1.42 1.40
N PRO A 5 -6.34 -2.68 1.68
CA PRO A 5 -7.49 -3.37 1.08
C PRO A 5 -8.80 -2.60 1.31
N SER A 6 -9.82 -2.88 0.49
CA SER A 6 -11.03 -2.05 0.44
C SER A 6 -11.92 -2.13 1.67
N ASP A 7 -11.96 -3.27 2.35
CA ASP A 7 -12.78 -3.52 3.54
C ASP A 7 -11.96 -3.46 4.84
N GLU A 8 -10.77 -2.87 4.79
CA GLU A 8 -9.90 -2.73 5.95
C GLU A 8 -9.88 -1.30 6.48
N ARG A 9 -9.64 -1.17 7.78
CA ARG A 9 -9.35 0.14 8.38
C ARG A 9 -7.98 0.61 7.89
N CYS A 10 -7.84 1.92 7.75
CA CYS A 10 -6.59 2.56 7.38
C CYS A 10 -6.19 3.64 8.38
N ALA A 11 -4.91 4.03 8.37
CA ALA A 11 -4.39 5.13 9.16
C ALA A 11 -5.17 6.42 8.85
N GLN A 12 -5.57 7.15 9.89
CA GLN A 12 -6.39 8.35 9.73
C GLN A 12 -5.52 9.61 9.68
N LEU A 13 -5.79 10.46 8.70
CA LEU A 13 -5.08 11.74 8.58
C LEU A 13 -5.41 12.61 9.81
N GLY A 14 -4.36 13.07 10.49
CA GLY A 14 -4.48 13.81 11.76
C GLY A 14 -3.97 13.04 12.98
N ASP A 15 -3.83 11.72 12.88
CA ASP A 15 -3.16 10.93 13.91
C ASP A 15 -1.66 11.26 13.97
N ALA A 16 -1.09 11.29 15.17
CA ALA A 16 0.33 11.60 15.39
C ALA A 16 1.26 10.65 14.61
N ASP A 17 0.84 9.38 14.47
CA ASP A 17 1.61 8.33 13.80
C ASP A 17 1.14 8.06 12.36
N TYR A 18 0.28 8.91 11.78
CA TYR A 18 -0.32 8.71 10.45
C TYR A 18 0.72 8.32 9.39
N LEU A 19 1.79 9.10 9.22
CA LEU A 19 2.79 8.85 8.17
C LEU A 19 3.56 7.55 8.39
N LYS A 20 3.72 7.10 9.64
CA LYS A 20 4.37 5.83 9.96
C LYS A 20 3.42 4.68 9.58
N ASN A 21 2.18 4.74 10.03
CA ASN A 21 1.18 3.69 9.85
C ASN A 21 0.80 3.55 8.37
N ALA A 22 0.48 4.66 7.69
CA ALA A 22 0.16 4.66 6.27
C ALA A 22 1.31 4.13 5.38
N ARG A 23 2.58 4.32 5.80
CA ARG A 23 3.74 3.77 5.07
C ARG A 23 3.88 2.26 5.30
N ALA A 24 3.57 1.78 6.50
CA ALA A 24 3.56 0.35 6.80
C ALA A 24 2.47 -0.36 5.99
N GLU A 25 1.24 0.17 6.04
CA GLU A 25 0.11 -0.27 5.22
C GLU A 25 0.47 -0.31 3.74
N ALA A 26 1.02 0.78 3.19
CA ALA A 26 1.35 0.85 1.77
C ALA A 26 2.36 -0.24 1.35
N ARG A 27 3.35 -0.53 2.20
CA ARG A 27 4.35 -1.58 1.92
C ARG A 27 3.70 -2.96 1.98
N ALA A 28 2.94 -3.25 3.05
CA ALA A 28 2.25 -4.51 3.21
C ALA A 28 1.29 -4.78 2.04
N TYR A 29 0.58 -3.74 1.60
CA TYR A 29 -0.37 -3.87 0.52
C TYR A 29 0.29 -4.08 -0.84
N ILE A 30 1.39 -3.37 -1.14
CA ILE A 30 2.18 -3.66 -2.34
C ILE A 30 2.65 -5.12 -2.35
N ASN A 31 3.12 -5.63 -1.22
CA ASN A 31 3.59 -7.01 -1.12
C ASN A 31 2.44 -8.01 -1.31
N GLN A 32 1.27 -7.74 -0.74
CA GLN A 32 0.08 -8.55 -0.97
C GLN A 32 -0.38 -8.55 -2.43
N LEU A 33 -0.41 -7.38 -3.08
CA LEU A 33 -0.76 -7.27 -4.50
C LEU A 33 0.19 -8.12 -5.37
N LEU A 34 1.50 -8.13 -5.05
CA LEU A 34 2.48 -8.98 -5.73
C LEU A 34 2.25 -10.48 -5.48
N ARG A 35 1.72 -10.88 -4.33
CA ARG A 35 1.36 -12.28 -4.05
C ARG A 35 0.10 -12.71 -4.79
N VAL A 36 -0.91 -11.84 -4.86
CA VAL A 36 -2.22 -12.13 -5.47
C VAL A 36 -2.14 -12.09 -7.00
N TYR A 37 -1.50 -11.07 -7.57
CA TYR A 37 -1.45 -10.83 -9.02
C TYR A 37 -0.15 -11.29 -9.67
N GLY A 38 0.80 -11.77 -8.87
CA GLY A 38 2.11 -12.21 -9.33
C GLY A 38 3.14 -11.09 -9.40
N ALA A 39 4.35 -11.44 -9.85
CA ALA A 39 5.43 -10.48 -9.97
C ALA A 39 5.11 -9.42 -11.04
N ASN A 40 5.55 -8.19 -10.76
CA ASN A 40 5.47 -7.08 -11.71
C ASN A 40 6.08 -7.42 -13.07
N PRO A 41 5.44 -7.02 -14.19
CA PRO A 41 6.06 -7.06 -15.51
C PRO A 41 7.36 -6.25 -15.55
N PRO A 42 8.37 -6.67 -16.33
CA PRO A 42 9.62 -5.91 -16.48
C PRO A 42 9.38 -4.47 -16.93
N GLY A 43 10.01 -3.50 -16.27
CA GLY A 43 9.83 -2.07 -16.59
C GLY A 43 8.72 -1.38 -15.79
N THR A 44 7.90 -2.13 -15.04
CA THR A 44 6.90 -1.57 -14.13
C THR A 44 7.40 -1.49 -12.69
N ARG A 45 6.79 -0.62 -11.88
CA ARG A 45 7.08 -0.56 -10.43
C ARG A 45 5.94 0.06 -9.63
N PHE A 46 5.83 -0.36 -8.37
CA PHE A 46 5.06 0.36 -7.37
C PHE A 46 5.90 1.47 -6.72
N ALA A 47 5.24 2.53 -6.27
CA ALA A 47 5.82 3.52 -5.39
C ALA A 47 4.79 4.03 -4.39
N CYS A 48 5.24 4.29 -3.16
CA CYS A 48 4.48 5.07 -2.20
C CYS A 48 4.81 6.56 -2.40
N VAL A 49 3.80 7.36 -2.73
CA VAL A 49 3.94 8.79 -3.01
C VAL A 49 3.24 9.63 -1.95
N ARG A 50 3.73 10.85 -1.77
CA ARG A 50 3.10 11.86 -0.91
C ARG A 50 2.17 12.73 -1.75
N CYS A 51 0.94 12.90 -1.30
CA CYS A 51 -0.07 13.71 -1.93
C CYS A 51 -0.48 14.84 -0.99
N PRO A 52 0.04 16.07 -1.18
CA PRO A 52 -0.37 17.23 -0.40
C PRO A 52 -1.84 17.58 -0.66
N HIS A 53 -2.58 17.86 0.40
CA HIS A 53 -3.96 18.37 0.37
C HIS A 53 -4.12 19.45 1.46
N ASP A 54 -5.22 20.19 1.43
CA ASP A 54 -5.53 21.29 2.35
C ASP A 54 -5.53 20.88 3.84
N PHE A 55 -5.71 19.58 4.13
CA PHE A 55 -5.79 19.03 5.48
C PHE A 55 -4.55 18.25 5.90
N GLY A 56 -3.50 18.27 5.09
CA GLY A 56 -2.26 17.54 5.34
C GLY A 56 -1.80 16.75 4.12
N THR A 57 -0.73 15.98 4.29
CA THR A 57 -0.18 15.12 3.23
C THR A 57 -0.60 13.68 3.48
N TYR A 58 -1.39 13.10 2.58
CA TYR A 58 -1.70 11.68 2.61
C TYR A 58 -0.70 10.86 1.79
N LEU A 59 -0.61 9.56 2.05
CA LEU A 59 0.17 8.62 1.23
C LEU A 59 -0.74 7.87 0.26
N ASP A 60 -0.22 7.60 -0.93
CA ASP A 60 -0.92 6.85 -1.98
C ASP A 60 0.07 5.88 -2.64
N ILE A 61 -0.42 4.72 -3.07
CA ILE A 61 0.33 3.80 -3.93
C ILE A 61 0.11 4.22 -5.38
N ARG A 62 1.20 4.32 -6.14
CA ARG A 62 1.18 4.46 -7.60
C ARG A 62 1.85 3.28 -8.26
N PHE A 63 1.27 2.81 -9.34
CA PHE A 63 1.88 1.86 -10.25
C PHE A 63 2.35 2.62 -11.49
N TYR A 64 3.65 2.58 -11.76
CA TYR A 64 4.24 3.15 -12.96
C TYR A 64 4.38 2.07 -14.02
N TYR A 65 3.84 2.36 -15.20
CA TYR A 65 3.80 1.46 -16.32
C TYR A 65 3.83 2.25 -17.63
N ASP A 66 4.03 1.53 -18.74
CA ASP A 66 3.95 2.05 -20.10
C ASP A 66 2.57 1.68 -20.65
N ASP A 67 1.76 2.66 -21.04
CA ASP A 67 0.40 2.46 -21.54
C ASP A 67 0.34 2.06 -23.02
N GLU A 68 1.49 2.02 -23.71
CA GLU A 68 1.61 1.42 -25.04
C GLU A 68 1.96 -0.09 -24.97
N ASP A 69 2.37 -0.60 -23.80
CA ASP A 69 2.68 -2.02 -23.58
C ASP A 69 1.45 -2.81 -23.08
N GLN A 70 1.04 -3.82 -23.86
CA GLN A 70 -0.15 -4.62 -23.57
C GLN A 70 -0.02 -5.49 -22.31
N CYS A 71 1.19 -5.96 -21.97
CA CYS A 71 1.43 -6.72 -20.73
C CYS A 71 1.29 -5.81 -19.50
N HIS A 72 1.77 -4.58 -19.61
CA HIS A 72 1.63 -3.57 -18.57
C HIS A 72 0.17 -3.19 -18.33
N LEU A 73 -0.56 -2.87 -19.40
CA LEU A 73 -1.99 -2.54 -19.33
C LEU A 73 -2.79 -3.66 -18.69
N LYS A 74 -2.56 -4.91 -19.14
CA LYS A 74 -3.27 -6.07 -18.59
C LYS A 74 -3.02 -6.22 -17.09
N TYR A 75 -1.75 -6.18 -16.66
CA TYR A 75 -1.40 -6.32 -15.25
C TYR A 75 -2.02 -5.19 -14.41
N MET A 76 -1.99 -3.95 -14.90
CA MET A 76 -2.59 -2.80 -14.22
C MET A 76 -4.10 -2.99 -14.04
N MET A 77 -4.82 -3.37 -15.10
CA MET A 77 -6.27 -3.60 -15.06
C MET A 77 -6.64 -4.74 -14.11
N ASP A 78 -5.90 -5.86 -14.14
CA ASP A 78 -6.15 -6.99 -13.24
C ASP A 78 -5.95 -6.55 -11.77
N MET A 79 -4.83 -5.88 -11.49
CA MET A 79 -4.42 -5.44 -10.16
C MET A 79 -5.28 -4.29 -9.59
N GLU A 80 -5.86 -3.43 -10.44
CA GLU A 80 -6.74 -2.32 -10.02
C GLU A 80 -7.98 -2.80 -9.25
N THR A 81 -8.41 -4.05 -9.48
CA THR A 81 -9.43 -4.73 -8.67
C THR A 81 -9.08 -4.70 -7.18
N GLY A 82 -7.79 -4.83 -6.85
CA GLY A 82 -7.27 -4.81 -5.49
C GLY A 82 -7.70 -6.02 -4.65
N CYS A 83 -7.50 -5.92 -3.34
CA CYS A 83 -7.95 -6.92 -2.39
C CYS A 83 -9.01 -6.34 -1.46
N GLU A 84 -9.93 -7.19 -1.00
CA GLU A 84 -10.95 -6.79 -0.02
C GLU A 84 -10.36 -6.75 1.40
N LYS A 85 -9.56 -7.76 1.75
CA LYS A 85 -8.99 -7.97 3.09
C LYS A 85 -7.49 -8.19 3.05
N TRP A 86 -6.82 -8.00 4.19
CA TRP A 86 -5.42 -8.40 4.34
C TRP A 86 -5.26 -9.91 4.25
N ASP A 87 -4.15 -10.38 3.67
CA ASP A 87 -3.72 -11.77 3.86
C ASP A 87 -2.91 -11.92 5.16
N GLU A 88 -2.68 -13.16 5.60
CA GLU A 88 -1.99 -13.45 6.87
C GLU A 88 -0.59 -12.81 6.92
N VAL A 89 0.14 -12.84 5.80
CA VAL A 89 1.49 -12.26 5.71
C VAL A 89 1.44 -10.74 5.83
N ALA A 90 0.47 -10.09 5.18
CA ALA A 90 0.30 -8.65 5.28
C ALA A 90 -0.09 -8.24 6.70
N LEU A 91 -0.96 -9.00 7.38
CA LEU A 91 -1.31 -8.77 8.78
C LEU A 91 -0.07 -8.77 9.67
N GLU A 92 0.82 -9.76 9.51
CA GLU A 92 2.10 -9.78 10.24
C GLU A 92 2.95 -8.54 9.92
N GLU A 93 3.04 -8.13 8.65
CA GLU A 93 3.81 -6.95 8.22
C GLU A 93 3.30 -5.62 8.84
N VAL A 94 1.98 -5.49 9.06
CA VAL A 94 1.40 -4.32 9.75
C VAL A 94 1.48 -4.43 11.28
N GLU A 95 1.27 -5.62 11.87
CA GLU A 95 1.30 -5.85 13.32
C GLU A 95 2.72 -5.74 13.92
N GLU A 96 3.74 -6.22 13.21
CA GLU A 96 5.14 -6.22 13.67
C GLU A 96 5.64 -4.79 14.03
N LYS A 97 4.96 -3.74 13.54
CA LYS A 97 5.31 -2.33 13.80
C LYS A 97 4.50 -1.64 14.88
N ASP A 98 3.35 -2.19 15.28
CA ASP A 98 2.60 -1.71 16.44
C ASP A 98 3.36 -2.06 17.73
N TYR A 99 3.99 -3.24 17.78
CA TYR A 99 4.85 -3.68 18.89
C TYR A 99 6.13 -2.82 19.07
N GLU A 100 6.67 -2.23 18.01
CA GLU A 100 7.84 -1.32 18.09
C GLU A 100 7.46 0.07 18.64
N LEU A 101 6.20 0.51 18.52
CA LEU A 101 5.73 1.76 19.12
C LEU A 101 5.48 1.60 20.61
N GLU A 102 4.89 0.47 21.04
CA GLU A 102 4.65 0.21 22.46
C GLU A 102 5.96 0.04 23.24
N LYS A 103 6.97 -0.62 22.67
CA LYS A 103 8.27 -0.81 23.33
C LYS A 103 9.09 0.48 23.51
N ASN A 104 8.83 1.52 22.69
CA ASN A 104 9.52 2.81 22.77
C ASN A 104 8.76 3.85 23.63
N ARG A 105 7.70 3.44 24.34
CA ARG A 105 6.91 4.28 25.25
C ARG A 105 7.23 4.05 26.74
N ILE A 106 8.36 3.43 27.06
CA ILE A 106 8.82 3.17 28.44
C ILE A 106 10.04 4.05 28.76
#